data_AF-A0A015LSP8-F1
#
_entry.id   AF-A0A015LSP8-F1
#
_cell.length_a   1.000
_cell.length_b   1.000
_cell.length_c   1.000
_cell.angle_alpha   90.00
_cell.angle_beta   90.00
_cell.angle_gamma   90.00
#
_symmetry.space_group_name_H-M   'P 1'
#
loop_
_entity.id
_entity.type
_entity.pdbx_description
1 polymer ?
#
loop_
_entity_poly.entity_id
_entity_poly.type
_entity_poly.pdbx_seq_one_letter_code
_entity_poly.pdbx_strand_id
1 'polypeptide(L)'
;MDAFQIIYTDLYQNQLAVVVPYPPPFDDNINHGEKFQILKEAIERAKRFRNRILLLTNLFYMGHFLEKEMTGTLRSYYVQQLSIHYRTSAIRTYYIFELPGVAQITRTTQTTSTMIRQLSHEEYQKLVTESIGILTGVEIFAGDDVTNDQSRDKNSA
;
A
#
# COMPACT_ATOMS: atom_id res chain seq x y z
N MET A 1 -20.47 0.90 0.80
CA MET A 1 -19.46 1.16 -0.23
C MET A 1 -18.48 0.02 -0.22
N ASP A 2 -18.02 -0.39 -1.39
CA ASP A 2 -17.02 -1.44 -1.55
C ASP A 2 -15.62 -0.99 -1.09
N ALA A 3 -14.79 -1.93 -0.64
CA ALA A 3 -13.47 -1.67 -0.06
C ALA A 3 -12.51 -1.01 -1.07
N PHE A 4 -12.53 -1.46 -2.34
CA PHE A 4 -11.72 -0.85 -3.39
C PHE A 4 -12.12 0.62 -3.58
N GLN A 5 -13.42 0.90 -3.71
CA GLN A 5 -13.89 2.26 -3.96
C GLN A 5 -13.54 3.23 -2.82
N ILE A 6 -13.59 2.76 -1.56
CA ILE A 6 -13.20 3.55 -0.40
C ILE A 6 -11.72 3.92 -0.47
N ILE A 7 -10.85 2.94 -0.72
CA ILE A 7 -9.40 3.16 -0.78
C ILE A 7 -9.05 4.06 -1.95
N TYR A 8 -9.64 3.80 -3.12
CA TYR A 8 -9.47 4.64 -4.30
C TYR A 8 -9.86 6.09 -4.00
N THR A 9 -11.04 6.33 -3.43
CA THR A 9 -11.50 7.68 -3.08
C THR A 9 -10.54 8.39 -2.11
N ASP A 10 -10.07 7.67 -1.08
CA ASP A 10 -9.11 8.21 -0.11
C ASP A 10 -7.73 8.51 -0.74
N LEU A 11 -7.30 7.75 -1.74
CA LEU A 11 -6.05 8.00 -2.46
C LEU A 11 -6.08 9.34 -3.21
N TYR A 12 -7.22 9.68 -3.82
CA TYR A 12 -7.41 10.93 -4.58
C TYR A 12 -7.84 12.11 -3.71
N GLN A 13 -7.89 11.93 -2.38
CA GLN A 13 -8.27 13.00 -1.48
C GLN A 13 -7.15 14.04 -1.37
N ASN A 14 -7.29 15.10 -2.15
CA ASN A 14 -6.33 16.22 -2.26
C ASN A 14 -6.65 17.38 -1.31
N GLN A 15 -7.19 17.11 -0.11
CA GLN A 15 -7.48 18.20 0.84
C GLN A 15 -6.22 19.04 1.08
N LEU A 16 -6.34 20.35 0.84
CA LEU A 16 -5.30 21.38 0.98
C LEU A 16 -4.79 21.58 2.42
N ALA A 17 -5.25 20.76 3.37
CA ALA A 17 -4.75 20.80 4.73
C ALA A 17 -3.27 20.40 4.73
N VAL A 18 -2.42 21.26 5.28
CA VAL A 18 -1.03 20.91 5.60
C VAL A 18 -1.08 19.80 6.63
N VAL A 19 -0.64 18.60 6.24
CA VAL A 19 -0.60 17.44 7.13
C VAL A 19 0.85 17.14 7.48
N VAL A 20 1.13 16.99 8.77
CA VAL A 20 2.44 16.53 9.23
C VAL A 20 2.42 15.00 9.20
N PRO A 21 3.21 14.34 8.33
CA PRO A 21 3.27 12.89 8.31
C PRO A 21 3.88 12.39 9.62
N TYR A 22 3.31 11.30 10.14
CA TYR A 22 3.93 10.58 11.26
C TYR A 22 5.33 10.08 10.84
N PRO A 23 6.38 10.34 11.63
CA PRO A 23 7.71 9.83 11.34
C PRO A 23 7.77 8.31 11.59
N PRO A 24 8.82 7.62 11.10
CA PRO A 24 9.11 6.25 11.51
C PRO A 24 9.21 6.15 13.03
N PRO A 25 8.77 5.02 13.64
CA PRO A 25 8.79 4.85 15.10
C PRO A 25 10.19 4.51 15.65
N PHE A 26 11.23 4.59 14.84
CA PHE A 26 12.61 4.21 15.16
C PHE A 26 13.60 5.23 14.58
N ASP A 27 14.80 5.26 15.15
CA ASP A 27 15.94 6.01 14.60
C ASP A 27 16.65 5.22 13.49
N ASP A 28 17.31 5.93 12.57
CA ASP A 28 17.99 5.29 11.44
C ASP A 28 19.21 4.43 11.84
N ASN A 29 19.77 4.69 13.03
CA ASN A 29 21.04 4.10 13.50
C ASN A 29 20.88 2.80 14.31
N ILE A 30 19.67 2.24 14.44
CA ILE A 30 19.46 0.97 15.13
C ILE A 30 19.51 -0.22 14.17
N ASN A 31 19.83 -1.40 14.70
CA ASN A 31 19.96 -2.62 13.90
C ASN A 31 18.59 -3.13 13.40
N HIS A 32 18.60 -3.98 12.36
CA HIS A 32 17.37 -4.50 11.74
C HIS A 32 16.45 -5.26 12.68
N GLY A 33 17.00 -6.04 13.62
CA GLY A 33 16.20 -6.81 14.58
C GLY A 33 15.42 -5.90 15.52
N GLU A 34 16.07 -4.83 15.97
CA GLU A 34 15.47 -3.80 16.81
C GLU A 34 14.42 -2.99 16.05
N LYS A 35 14.70 -2.56 14.81
CA LYS A 35 13.69 -1.91 13.94
C LYS A 35 12.44 -2.77 13.80
N PHE A 36 12.62 -4.07 13.52
CA PHE A 36 11.52 -5.02 13.36
C PHE A 36 10.68 -5.15 14.63
N GLN A 37 11.33 -5.25 15.79
CA GLN A 37 10.63 -5.36 17.07
C GLN A 37 9.86 -4.07 17.42
N ILE A 38 10.48 -2.90 17.24
CA ILE A 38 9.82 -1.61 17.44
C ILE A 38 8.58 -1.48 16.54
N LEU A 39 8.70 -1.85 15.26
CA LEU A 39 7.57 -1.83 14.33
C LEU A 39 6.43 -2.74 14.77
N LYS A 40 6.73 -3.97 15.21
CA LYS A 40 5.71 -4.88 15.75
C LYS A 40 4.99 -4.28 16.95
N GLU A 41 5.74 -3.71 17.89
CA GLU A 41 5.18 -3.07 19.08
C GLU A 41 4.34 -1.83 18.74
N ALA A 42 4.78 -1.04 17.76
CA ALA A 42 4.06 0.12 17.27
C ALA A 42 2.72 -0.27 16.60
N ILE A 43 2.70 -1.35 15.81
CA ILE A 43 1.47 -1.93 15.24
C ILE A 43 0.51 -2.36 16.36
N GLU A 44 1.00 -3.12 17.35
CA GLU A 44 0.17 -3.59 18.46
C GLU A 44 -0.35 -2.44 19.34
N ARG A 45 0.46 -1.40 19.54
CA ARG A 45 0.06 -0.19 20.25
C ARG A 45 -1.04 0.55 19.50
N ALA A 46 -0.87 0.78 18.20
CA ALA A 46 -1.87 1.45 17.36
C ALA A 46 -3.21 0.71 17.35
N LYS A 47 -3.20 -0.62 17.28
CA LYS A 47 -4.39 -1.46 17.41
C LYS A 47 -5.10 -1.28 18.74
N ARG A 48 -4.36 -1.32 19.86
CA ARG A 48 -4.91 -1.16 21.21
C ARG A 48 -5.59 0.19 21.38
N PHE A 49 -5.00 1.25 20.83
CA PHE A 49 -5.59 2.59 20.82
C PHE A 49 -6.67 2.79 19.76
N ARG A 50 -6.95 1.79 18.92
CA ARG A 50 -7.86 1.88 17.77
C ARG A 50 -7.54 3.08 16.86
N ASN A 51 -6.26 3.45 16.78
CA ASN A 51 -5.79 4.54 15.94
C ASN A 51 -5.51 4.00 14.54
N ARG A 52 -6.48 4.17 13.64
CA ARG A 52 -6.45 3.66 12.28
C ARG A 52 -5.30 4.24 11.46
N ILE A 53 -5.09 5.56 11.53
CA ILE A 53 -4.03 6.24 10.77
C ILE A 53 -2.66 5.75 11.22
N LEU A 54 -2.42 5.73 12.53
CA LEU A 54 -1.17 5.23 13.08
C LEU A 54 -0.93 3.75 12.74
N LEU A 55 -1.99 2.93 12.70
CA LEU A 55 -1.90 1.54 12.28
C LEU A 55 -1.47 1.42 10.81
N LEU A 56 -2.10 2.17 9.91
CA LEU A 56 -1.73 2.20 8.49
C LEU A 56 -0.30 2.69 8.28
N THR A 57 0.10 3.76 8.97
CA THR A 57 1.47 4.28 8.94
C THR A 57 2.48 3.22 9.40
N ASN A 58 2.23 2.55 10.52
CA ASN A 58 3.17 1.53 11.01
C ASN A 58 3.20 0.29 10.09
N LEU A 59 2.09 -0.05 9.45
CA LEU A 59 2.05 -1.09 8.42
C LEU A 59 2.83 -0.69 7.16
N PHE A 60 2.74 0.58 6.74
CA PHE A 60 3.54 1.13 5.66
C PHE A 60 5.04 0.99 5.96
N TYR A 61 5.48 1.41 7.14
CA TYR A 61 6.89 1.29 7.54
C TYR A 61 7.34 -0.17 7.66
N MET A 62 6.48 -1.07 8.17
CA MET A 62 6.78 -2.50 8.17
C MET A 62 6.93 -3.04 6.74
N GLY A 63 6.06 -2.66 5.81
CA GLY A 63 6.19 -3.08 4.42
C GLY A 63 7.43 -2.50 3.75
N HIS A 64 7.78 -1.24 4.01
CA HIS A 64 9.02 -0.63 3.54
C HIS A 64 10.25 -1.38 4.05
N PHE A 65 10.32 -1.67 5.36
CA PHE A 65 11.38 -2.45 5.97
C PHE A 65 11.53 -3.82 5.27
N LEU A 66 10.43 -4.52 5.02
CA LEU A 66 10.46 -5.85 4.41
C LEU A 66 10.80 -5.84 2.91
N GLU A 67 10.32 -4.85 2.14
CA GLU A 67 10.45 -4.85 0.67
C GLU A 67 11.64 -4.03 0.16
N LYS A 68 12.17 -3.07 0.93
CA LYS A 68 13.29 -2.20 0.50
C LYS A 68 14.56 -2.41 1.31
N GLU A 69 14.47 -2.57 2.63
CA GLU A 69 15.67 -2.71 3.47
C GLU A 69 16.16 -4.17 3.51
N MET A 70 15.26 -5.15 3.43
CA MET A 70 15.60 -6.58 3.51
C MET A 70 15.67 -7.25 2.13
N THR A 71 16.66 -8.13 1.93
CA THR A 71 16.81 -8.92 0.71
C THR A 71 17.01 -10.41 1.01
N GLY A 72 16.68 -11.27 0.04
CA GLY A 72 16.96 -12.70 0.09
C GLY A 72 16.45 -13.42 1.35
N THR A 73 17.36 -14.12 2.03
CA THR A 73 17.06 -14.93 3.22
C THR A 73 16.65 -14.09 4.43
N LEU A 74 17.20 -12.89 4.59
CA LEU A 74 16.84 -11.98 5.68
C LEU A 74 15.39 -11.52 5.58
N ARG A 75 14.92 -11.19 4.36
CA ARG A 75 13.51 -10.87 4.13
C ARG A 75 12.63 -12.05 4.51
N SER A 76 12.96 -13.25 4.04
CA SER A 76 12.22 -14.47 4.39
C SER A 76 12.17 -14.72 5.90
N TYR A 77 13.28 -14.50 6.61
CA TYR A 77 13.37 -14.64 8.06
C TYR A 77 12.40 -13.71 8.81
N TYR A 78 12.35 -12.43 8.47
CA TYR A 78 11.42 -11.49 9.12
C TYR A 78 9.97 -11.71 8.71
N VAL A 79 9.72 -12.02 7.43
CA VAL A 79 8.38 -12.33 6.93
C VAL A 79 7.76 -13.53 7.66
N GLN A 80 8.54 -14.58 7.92
CA GLN A 80 8.06 -15.79 8.63
C GLN A 80 7.67 -15.52 10.09
N GLN A 81 8.15 -14.44 10.69
CA GLN A 81 7.80 -14.05 12.06
C GLN A 81 6.50 -13.23 12.14
N LEU A 82 5.88 -12.91 11.00
CA LEU A 82 4.60 -12.22 10.93
C LEU A 82 3.49 -13.21 10.60
N SER A 83 2.30 -12.97 11.17
CA SER A 83 1.11 -13.68 10.69
C SER A 83 0.84 -13.30 9.23
N ILE A 84 0.19 -14.20 8.50
CA ILE A 84 -0.20 -13.95 7.11
C ILE A 84 -1.00 -12.65 6.97
N HIS A 85 -1.85 -12.33 7.95
CA HIS A 85 -2.64 -11.11 7.96
C HIS A 85 -1.76 -9.86 8.04
N TYR A 86 -0.73 -9.85 8.90
CA TYR A 86 0.17 -8.70 9.02
C TYR A 86 1.09 -8.56 7.83
N ARG A 87 1.65 -9.67 7.34
CA ARG A 87 2.47 -9.67 6.14
C ARG A 87 1.71 -9.06 4.96
N THR A 88 0.51 -9.58 4.66
CA THR A 88 -0.29 -9.08 3.52
C THR A 88 -0.67 -7.62 3.70
N SER A 89 -1.10 -7.23 4.91
CA SER A 89 -1.50 -5.83 5.16
C SER A 89 -0.31 -4.88 5.02
N ALA A 90 0.86 -5.22 5.56
CA ALA A 90 2.05 -4.38 5.51
C ALA A 90 2.56 -4.19 4.08
N ILE A 91 2.76 -5.29 3.34
CA ILE A 91 3.26 -5.24 1.96
C ILE A 91 2.31 -4.46 1.06
N ARG A 92 1.00 -4.73 1.14
CA ARG A 92 0.02 -4.03 0.30
C ARG A 92 -0.10 -2.55 0.66
N THR A 93 -0.12 -2.22 1.95
CA THR A 93 -0.15 -0.81 2.39
C THR A 93 1.10 -0.09 1.89
N TYR A 94 2.27 -0.73 1.95
CA TYR A 94 3.49 -0.15 1.43
C TYR A 94 3.40 0.17 -0.06
N TYR A 95 3.06 -0.80 -0.91
CA TYR A 95 3.01 -0.55 -2.36
C TYR A 95 1.90 0.41 -2.79
N ILE A 96 0.72 0.39 -2.15
CA ILE A 96 -0.37 1.34 -2.46
C ILE A 96 0.04 2.79 -2.14
N PHE A 97 0.84 2.99 -1.09
CA PHE A 97 1.22 4.33 -0.63
C PHE A 97 2.71 4.64 -0.88
N GLU A 98 3.44 3.84 -1.65
CA GLU A 98 4.90 4.02 -1.84
C GLU A 98 5.22 5.39 -2.43
N LEU A 99 4.48 5.77 -3.48
CA LEU A 99 4.66 7.05 -4.15
C LEU A 99 3.88 8.20 -3.48
N PRO A 100 2.59 8.05 -3.10
CA PRO A 100 1.88 9.10 -2.36
C PRO A 100 2.49 9.42 -0.98
N GLY A 101 3.15 8.43 -0.37
CA GLY A 101 3.81 8.52 0.92
C GLY A 101 2.86 8.57 2.13
N VAL A 102 3.47 8.68 3.31
CA VAL A 102 2.77 8.72 4.61
C VAL A 102 1.86 9.94 4.77
N ALA A 103 2.18 11.03 4.08
CA ALA A 103 1.31 12.21 4.03
C ALA A 103 -0.09 11.84 3.50
N GLN A 104 -0.17 11.00 2.46
CA GLN A 104 -1.46 10.56 1.92
C GLN A 104 -2.19 9.60 2.86
N ILE A 105 -1.47 8.71 3.55
CA ILE A 105 -2.05 7.85 4.60
C ILE A 105 -2.77 8.70 5.65
N THR A 106 -2.16 9.83 6.03
CA THR A 106 -2.71 10.73 7.05
C THR A 106 -3.94 11.50 6.56
N ARG A 107 -4.14 11.61 5.24
CA ARG A 107 -5.35 12.19 4.63
C ARG A 107 -6.51 11.19 4.48
N THR A 108 -6.25 9.89 4.61
CA THR A 108 -7.30 8.87 4.44
C THR A 108 -8.42 9.05 5.46
N THR A 109 -9.67 9.01 5.01
CA THR A 109 -10.84 9.22 5.87
C THR A 109 -11.50 7.94 6.32
N GLN A 110 -11.38 6.86 5.56
CA GLN A 110 -12.14 5.63 5.78
C GLN A 110 -11.31 4.35 5.64
N THR A 111 -10.23 4.39 4.86
CA THR A 111 -9.33 3.26 4.59
C THR A 111 -8.88 2.59 5.88
N THR A 112 -9.06 1.28 5.95
CA THR A 112 -8.59 0.46 7.07
C THR A 112 -7.60 -0.60 6.58
N SER A 113 -6.76 -1.10 7.48
CA SER A 113 -5.85 -2.23 7.18
C SER A 113 -6.62 -3.49 6.76
N THR A 114 -7.82 -3.70 7.29
CA THR A 114 -8.67 -4.84 6.93
C THR A 114 -9.14 -4.75 5.49
N MET A 115 -9.58 -3.56 5.04
CA MET A 115 -9.97 -3.33 3.64
C MET A 115 -8.79 -3.66 2.70
N ILE A 116 -7.60 -3.11 2.97
CA ILE A 116 -6.38 -3.36 2.17
C ILE A 116 -6.05 -4.86 2.12
N ARG A 117 -6.16 -5.56 3.25
CA ARG A 117 -5.91 -7.00 3.33
C ARG A 117 -6.90 -7.82 2.52
N GLN A 118 -8.15 -7.37 2.42
CA GLN A 118 -9.24 -8.11 1.79
C GLN A 118 -9.36 -7.88 0.28
N LEU A 119 -8.64 -6.89 -0.27
CA LEU A 119 -8.59 -6.65 -1.71
C LEU A 119 -8.28 -7.95 -2.48
N SER A 120 -8.96 -8.15 -3.61
CA SER A 120 -8.56 -9.14 -4.58
C SER A 120 -7.15 -8.83 -5.11
N HIS A 121 -6.55 -9.77 -5.83
CA HIS A 121 -5.26 -9.51 -6.46
C HIS A 121 -5.37 -8.38 -7.51
N GLU A 122 -6.43 -8.41 -8.31
CA GLU A 122 -6.72 -7.44 -9.37
C GLU A 122 -6.97 -6.03 -8.80
N GLU A 123 -7.81 -5.92 -7.76
CA GLU A 123 -8.10 -4.65 -7.08
C GLU A 123 -6.84 -4.03 -6.48
N TYR A 124 -6.01 -4.86 -5.83
CA TYR A 124 -4.73 -4.43 -5.30
C TYR A 124 -3.80 -3.91 -6.39
N GLN A 125 -3.63 -4.64 -7.49
CA GLN A 125 -2.79 -4.22 -8.61
C GLN A 125 -3.29 -2.90 -9.22
N LYS A 126 -4.61 -2.78 -9.40
CA LYS A 126 -5.22 -1.55 -9.90
C LYS A 126 -4.91 -0.37 -8.97
N LEU A 127 -5.13 -0.49 -7.66
CA LEU A 127 -4.81 0.58 -6.70
C LEU A 127 -3.33 0.97 -6.71
N VAL A 128 -2.41 0.01 -6.86
CA VAL A 128 -0.98 0.32 -6.99
C VAL A 128 -0.73 1.14 -8.25
N THR A 129 -1.29 0.75 -9.40
CA THR A 129 -1.16 1.50 -10.65
C THR A 129 -1.75 2.92 -10.55
N GLU A 130 -2.95 3.05 -9.99
CA GLU A 130 -3.61 4.35 -9.80
C GLU A 130 -2.80 5.26 -8.86
N SER A 131 -2.18 4.69 -7.81
CA SER A 131 -1.31 5.45 -6.89
C SER A 131 -0.09 6.08 -7.57
N ILE A 132 0.39 5.46 -8.67
CA ILE A 132 1.47 6.01 -9.50
C ILE A 132 0.97 7.21 -10.31
N GLY A 133 -0.23 7.12 -10.87
CA GLY A 133 -0.85 8.19 -11.65
C GLY A 133 -1.07 9.48 -10.86
N ILE A 134 -1.38 9.37 -9.56
CA ILE A 134 -1.58 10.52 -8.67
C ILE A 134 -0.33 11.41 -8.57
N LEU A 135 0.87 10.82 -8.55
CA LEU A 135 2.12 11.58 -8.44
C LEU A 135 2.58 12.15 -9.79
N THR A 136 2.35 11.41 -10.89
CA THR A 136 2.80 11.82 -12.22
C THR A 136 1.85 12.79 -12.92
N GLY A 137 0.62 12.97 -12.39
CA GLY A 137 -0.42 13.75 -13.04
C GLY A 137 -0.95 13.10 -14.33
N VAL A 138 -0.61 11.83 -14.57
CA VAL A 138 -1.04 11.05 -15.73
C VAL A 138 -2.12 10.08 -15.26
N GLU A 139 -3.33 10.21 -15.80
CA GLU A 139 -4.35 9.17 -15.66
C GLU A 139 -3.86 7.92 -16.40
N ILE A 140 -3.45 6.89 -15.64
CA ILE A 140 -3.10 5.61 -16.23
C ILE A 140 -4.42 4.85 -16.43
N PHE A 141 -5.03 5.03 -17.61
CA PHE A 141 -6.12 4.17 -18.05
C PHE A 141 -5.58 2.74 -18.10
N ALA A 142 -5.88 1.93 -17.09
CA ALA A 142 -5.69 0.50 -17.13
C ALA A 142 -6.48 -0.01 -18.34
N GLY A 143 -5.75 -0.50 -19.35
CA GLY A 143 -6.25 -0.69 -20.70
C GLY A 143 -7.57 -1.44 -20.76
N ASP A 144 -8.56 -0.80 -21.39
CA ASP A 144 -9.68 -1.52 -21.96
C ASP A 144 -9.15 -2.39 -23.11
N ASP A 145 -9.54 -3.68 -23.07
CA ASP A 145 -9.37 -4.65 -24.13
C ASP A 145 -9.77 -4.06 -25.49
N VAL A 146 -8.78 -3.81 -26.36
CA VAL A 146 -9.06 -3.59 -27.79
C VAL A 146 -9.26 -4.95 -28.45
N THR A 147 -10.50 -5.41 -28.33
CA THR A 147 -11.31 -6.12 -29.34
C THR A 147 -10.68 -7.25 -30.15
N ASN A 148 -11.20 -8.46 -29.90
CA ASN A 148 -11.31 -9.53 -30.88
C ASN A 148 -12.18 -9.10 -32.10
N ASP A 149 -11.83 -9.67 -33.25
CA ASP A 149 -12.58 -9.81 -34.51
C ASP A 149 -12.56 -8.66 -35.53
N GLN A 150 -11.73 -8.82 -36.58
CA GLN A 150 -12.25 -8.91 -37.94
C GLN A 150 -11.47 -9.97 -38.73
N SER A 151 -12.04 -11.17 -38.77
CA SER A 151 -11.82 -12.07 -39.90
C SER A 151 -12.62 -11.58 -41.12
N ARG A 152 -12.03 -11.80 -42.31
CA ARG A 152 -12.57 -11.61 -43.68
C ARG A 152 -12.39 -10.21 -44.30
N ASP A 153 -11.40 -10.13 -45.19
CA ASP A 153 -11.74 -10.00 -46.60
C ASP A 153 -10.75 -10.71 -47.51
N LYS A 154 -11.31 -11.62 -48.32
CA LYS A 154 -10.72 -12.10 -49.56
C LYS A 154 -10.89 -10.99 -50.59
N ASN A 155 -9.80 -10.53 -51.22
CA ASN A 155 -9.72 -10.37 -52.67
C ASN A 155 -8.40 -9.71 -53.12
N SER A 156 -7.94 -10.17 -54.28
CA SER A 156 -6.94 -9.57 -55.18
C SER A 156 -5.46 -9.88 -54.92
N ALA A 157 -4.97 -11.01 -55.45
CA ALA A 157 -4.28 -11.08 -56.75
C ALA A 157 -3.91 -12.54 -57.08
#